data_AF-A0A813HKI9-F1
#
_entry.id   AF-A0A813HKI9-F1
#
_cell.length_a   1.000
_cell.length_b   1.000
_cell.length_c   1.000
_cell.angle_alpha   90.00
_cell.angle_beta   90.00
_cell.angle_gamma   90.00
#
_symmetry.space_group_name_H-M   'P 1'
#
loop_
_entity.id
_entity.type
_entity.pdbx_description
1 polymer ?
#
loop_
_entity_poly.entity_id
_entity_poly.type
_entity_poly.pdbx_seq_one_letter_code
_entity_poly.pdbx_strand_id
1 'polypeptide(L)'
;EMFQAMDTDNDDTVTREEAMKFFKSFAKVSAAAMFKEVDGDHKGGIELKDFMGFWDQVHGSGYTNEEIAEELEELNKGGTWVDWKDNRDVGNEGLKMSVKD
;
A
#
# COMPACT_ATOMS: atom_id res chain seq x y z
N GLU A 1 -6.95 4.28 8.98
CA GLU A 1 -5.71 4.65 9.71
C GLU A 1 -4.59 5.07 8.77
N MET A 2 -4.11 4.23 7.83
CA MET A 2 -3.04 4.62 6.89
C MET A 2 -3.39 5.83 6.01
N PHE A 3 -4.58 5.86 5.39
CA PHE A 3 -5.01 6.99 4.57
C PHE A 3 -4.96 8.31 5.34
N GLN A 4 -5.58 8.34 6.53
CA GLN A 4 -5.56 9.50 7.43
C GLN A 4 -4.16 9.85 7.94
N ALA A 5 -3.24 8.89 8.01
CA ALA A 5 -1.86 9.16 8.38
C ALA A 5 -1.07 9.83 7.22
N MET A 6 -1.51 9.63 5.97
CA MET A 6 -0.98 10.33 4.80
C MET A 6 -1.63 11.70 4.61
N ASP A 7 -2.95 11.78 4.72
CA ASP A 7 -3.76 13.00 4.59
C ASP A 7 -3.53 13.94 5.80
N THR A 8 -2.51 14.79 5.69
CA THR A 8 -2.03 15.59 6.83
C THR A 8 -2.80 16.89 7.01
N ASP A 9 -3.41 17.40 5.95
CA ASP A 9 -4.26 18.59 6.00
C ASP A 9 -5.75 18.27 6.17
N ASN A 10 -6.14 16.98 6.11
CA ASN A 10 -7.49 16.45 6.32
C ASN A 10 -8.48 16.99 5.27
N ASP A 11 -8.05 17.07 4.01
CA ASP A 11 -8.89 17.47 2.89
C ASP A 11 -9.58 16.29 2.16
N ASP A 12 -9.48 15.09 2.74
CA ASP A 12 -9.97 13.81 2.20
C ASP A 12 -9.29 13.39 0.89
N THR A 13 -8.14 13.99 0.55
CA THR A 13 -7.35 13.71 -0.66
C THR A 13 -5.86 13.61 -0.35
N VAL A 14 -5.27 12.43 -0.57
CA VAL A 14 -3.81 12.30 -0.43
C VAL A 14 -3.12 12.85 -1.68
N THR A 15 -2.26 13.85 -1.48
CA THR A 15 -1.37 14.39 -2.52
C THR A 15 -0.07 13.61 -2.64
N ARG A 16 0.68 13.80 -3.74
CA ARG A 16 2.00 13.17 -3.91
C ARG A 16 2.97 13.64 -2.84
N GLU A 17 2.93 14.92 -2.51
CA GLU A 17 3.76 15.54 -1.47
C GLU A 17 3.51 14.91 -0.10
N GLU A 18 2.26 14.63 0.23
CA GLU A 18 1.88 13.96 1.48
C GLU A 18 2.31 12.51 1.52
N ALA A 19 2.05 11.74 0.46
CA ALA A 19 2.54 10.38 0.35
C ALA A 19 4.08 10.31 0.46
N MET A 20 4.80 11.24 -0.16
CA MET A 20 6.26 11.33 -0.04
C MET A 20 6.75 11.69 1.37
N LYS A 21 5.96 12.41 2.18
CA LYS A 21 6.30 12.69 3.59
C LYS A 21 6.02 11.48 4.48
N PHE A 22 4.98 10.73 4.16
CA PHE A 22 4.57 9.54 4.89
C PHE A 22 5.57 8.39 4.72
N PHE A 23 5.93 8.05 3.49
CA PHE A 23 6.86 6.96 3.22
C PHE A 23 8.28 7.31 3.73
N LYS A 24 8.85 6.44 4.56
CA LYS A 24 10.20 6.63 5.11
C LYS A 24 11.28 6.14 4.14
N SER A 25 11.06 4.98 3.54
CA SER A 25 11.99 4.32 2.61
C SER A 25 11.54 4.53 1.18
N PHE A 26 12.49 4.85 0.29
CA PHE A 26 12.23 5.07 -1.14
C PHE A 26 11.04 5.98 -1.44
N ALA A 27 10.81 7.00 -0.62
CA ALA A 27 9.56 7.76 -0.56
C ALA A 27 9.01 8.22 -1.92
N LYS A 28 9.89 8.75 -2.79
CA LYS A 28 9.52 9.18 -4.14
C LYS A 28 9.06 8.03 -5.03
N VAL A 29 9.73 6.88 -4.94
CA VAL A 29 9.40 5.68 -5.71
C VAL A 29 8.11 5.07 -5.19
N SER A 30 7.97 4.95 -3.86
CA SER A 30 6.76 4.46 -3.20
C SER A 30 5.54 5.30 -3.57
N ALA A 31 5.63 6.63 -3.44
CA ALA A 31 4.56 7.54 -3.80
C ALA A 31 4.24 7.47 -5.30
N ALA A 32 5.25 7.38 -6.18
CA ALA A 32 5.02 7.25 -7.61
C ALA A 32 4.30 5.93 -7.96
N ALA A 33 4.70 4.81 -7.34
CA ALA A 33 4.09 3.50 -7.54
C ALA A 33 2.65 3.46 -7.01
N MET A 34 2.42 3.95 -5.79
CA MET A 34 1.09 4.07 -5.20
C MET A 34 0.14 4.86 -6.11
N PHE A 35 0.53 6.03 -6.58
CA PHE A 35 -0.32 6.83 -7.48
C PHE A 35 -0.58 6.14 -8.81
N LYS A 36 0.40 5.44 -9.37
CA LYS A 36 0.20 4.68 -10.62
C LYS A 36 -0.89 3.60 -10.49
N GLU A 37 -1.07 3.05 -9.30
CA GLU A 37 -2.00 1.95 -9.04
C GLU A 37 -3.35 2.39 -8.48
N VAL A 38 -3.36 3.44 -7.65
CA VAL A 38 -4.52 3.85 -6.87
C VAL A 38 -5.24 5.06 -7.48
N ASP A 39 -4.53 6.02 -8.07
CA ASP A 39 -5.12 7.21 -8.75
C ASP A 39 -5.66 6.81 -10.13
N GLY A 40 -6.74 6.03 -10.12
CA GLY A 40 -7.35 5.43 -11.31
C GLY A 40 -8.11 6.41 -12.21
N ASP A 41 -8.50 7.58 -11.67
CA ASP A 41 -9.13 8.65 -12.45
C ASP A 41 -8.13 9.72 -12.95
N HIS A 42 -6.87 9.60 -12.54
CA HIS A 42 -5.74 10.43 -12.97
C HIS A 42 -5.93 11.93 -12.68
N LYS A 43 -6.66 12.26 -11.60
CA LYS A 43 -6.81 13.65 -11.16
C LYS A 43 -5.58 14.18 -10.42
N GLY A 44 -4.62 13.32 -10.10
CA GLY A 44 -3.37 13.71 -9.44
C GLY A 44 -3.45 13.75 -7.91
N GLY A 45 -4.57 13.28 -7.34
CA GLY A 45 -4.79 13.07 -5.91
C GLY A 45 -5.52 11.75 -5.69
N ILE A 46 -5.31 11.11 -4.55
CA ILE A 46 -5.99 9.87 -4.18
C ILE A 46 -7.08 10.21 -3.17
N GLU A 47 -8.34 10.15 -3.59
CA GLU A 47 -9.48 10.28 -2.68
C GLU A 47 -9.65 8.98 -1.86
N LEU A 48 -10.30 9.07 -0.69
CA LEU A 48 -10.55 7.88 0.15
C LEU A 48 -11.24 6.74 -0.61
N LYS A 49 -12.17 7.07 -1.52
CA LYS A 49 -12.90 6.09 -2.34
C LYS A 49 -11.97 5.31 -3.28
N ASP A 50 -10.93 5.96 -3.82
CA ASP A 50 -10.00 5.36 -4.77
C ASP A 50 -9.04 4.44 -4.01
N PHE A 51 -8.61 4.88 -2.83
CA PHE A 51 -7.83 4.06 -1.90
C PHE A 51 -8.58 2.79 -1.48
N MET A 52 -9.84 2.92 -1.03
CA MET A 52 -10.66 1.76 -0.67
C MET A 52 -10.93 0.85 -1.87
N GLY A 53 -11.25 1.44 -3.03
CA GLY A 53 -11.51 0.69 -4.26
C GLY A 53 -10.31 -0.11 -4.75
N PHE A 54 -9.08 0.35 -4.51
CA PHE A 54 -7.87 -0.44 -4.77
C PHE A 54 -7.78 -1.67 -3.86
N TRP A 55 -7.99 -1.52 -2.55
CA TRP A 55 -7.92 -2.64 -1.61
C TRP A 55 -9.05 -3.65 -1.79
N ASP A 56 -10.24 -3.21 -2.20
CA ASP A 56 -11.32 -4.10 -2.61
C ASP A 56 -10.92 -4.95 -3.85
N GLN A 57 -10.17 -4.37 -4.79
CA GLN A 57 -9.63 -5.11 -5.94
C GLN A 57 -8.54 -6.11 -5.51
N VAL A 58 -7.67 -5.73 -4.58
CA VAL A 58 -6.65 -6.64 -4.01
C VAL A 58 -7.31 -7.81 -3.28
N HIS A 59 -8.35 -7.56 -2.48
CA HIS A 59 -9.13 -8.63 -1.87
C HIS A 59 -9.80 -9.52 -2.94
N GLY A 60 -10.40 -8.90 -3.97
CA GLY A 60 -11.00 -9.62 -5.10
C GLY A 60 -10.03 -10.46 -5.93
N SER A 61 -8.71 -10.22 -5.83
CA SER A 61 -7.68 -11.00 -6.53
C SER A 61 -7.18 -12.22 -5.73
N GLY A 62 -7.65 -12.41 -4.49
CA GLY A 62 -7.42 -13.61 -3.68
C GLY A 62 -6.69 -13.39 -2.36
N TYR A 63 -6.32 -12.14 -2.04
CA TYR A 63 -5.75 -11.79 -0.74
C TYR A 63 -6.86 -11.73 0.33
N THR A 64 -6.57 -12.26 1.50
CA THR A 64 -7.46 -12.19 2.66
C THR A 64 -7.43 -10.80 3.31
N ASN A 65 -8.47 -10.48 4.09
CA ASN A 65 -8.49 -9.24 4.87
C ASN A 65 -7.34 -9.18 5.87
N GLU A 66 -6.94 -10.32 6.43
CA GLU A 66 -5.81 -10.45 7.35
C GLU A 66 -4.48 -10.10 6.66
N GLU A 67 -4.21 -10.67 5.48
CA GLU A 67 -2.99 -10.36 4.71
C GLU A 67 -2.93 -8.88 4.29
N ILE A 68 -4.07 -8.31 3.90
CA ILE A 68 -4.18 -6.88 3.56
C ILE A 68 -3.92 -6.01 4.79
N ALA A 69 -4.50 -6.37 5.95
CA ALA A 69 -4.30 -5.64 7.19
C ALA A 69 -2.84 -5.67 7.66
N GLU A 70 -2.19 -6.84 7.58
CA GLU A 70 -0.76 -7.00 7.90
C GLU A 70 0.12 -6.12 7.01
N GLU A 71 -0.13 -6.08 5.70
CA GLU A 71 0.63 -5.20 4.81
C GLU A 71 0.38 -3.72 5.13
N LEU A 72 -0.87 -3.30 5.33
CA LEU A 72 -1.20 -1.91 5.70
C LEU A 72 -0.47 -1.49 6.98
N GLU A 73 -0.34 -2.40 7.95
CA GLU A 73 0.43 -2.16 9.18
C GLU A 73 1.93 -1.97 8.90
N GLU A 74 2.52 -2.81 8.06
CA GLU A 74 3.93 -2.71 7.68
C GLU A 74 4.24 -1.44 6.88
N LEU A 75 3.35 -1.04 5.96
CA LEU A 75 3.43 0.24 5.27
C LEU A 75 3.40 1.40 6.28
N ASN A 76 2.52 1.34 7.28
CA ASN A 76 2.42 2.35 8.32
C ASN A 76 3.66 2.44 9.23
N LYS A 77 4.36 1.31 9.44
CA LYS A 77 5.64 1.29 10.18
C LYS A 77 6.80 1.92 9.39
N GLY A 78 6.63 2.14 8.08
CA GLY A 78 7.65 2.72 7.19
C GLY A 78 8.12 1.77 6.10
N GLY A 79 7.34 0.72 5.82
CA GLY A 79 7.50 -0.15 4.67
C GLY A 79 7.50 0.63 3.35
N THR A 80 7.95 -0.03 2.31
CA THR A 80 8.00 0.53 0.95
C THR A 80 6.76 0.06 0.21
N TRP A 81 6.11 0.95 -0.54
CA TRP A 81 5.05 0.52 -1.47
C TRP A 81 5.70 -0.24 -2.63
N VAL A 82 5.37 -1.51 -2.79
CA VAL A 82 5.86 -2.35 -3.88
C VAL A 82 4.72 -2.59 -4.86
N ASP A 83 4.97 -2.39 -6.17
CA ASP A 83 3.98 -2.56 -7.26
C ASP A 83 3.24 -3.89 -7.10
N TRP A 84 1.92 -3.82 -6.93
CA TRP A 84 1.05 -4.96 -6.62
C TRP A 84 0.71 -5.79 -7.86
N LYS A 85 0.99 -5.27 -9.07
CA LYS A 85 0.71 -5.95 -10.34
C LYS A 85 1.69 -7.04 -10.73
N ASP A 86 2.81 -7.20 -10.04
CA ASP A 86 3.77 -8.26 -10.35
C ASP A 86 3.77 -9.29 -9.23
N ASN A 87 2.76 -10.16 -9.26
CA ASN A 87 2.76 -11.52 -8.73
C ASN A 87 3.83 -11.75 -7.65
N ARG A 88 3.68 -11.13 -6.47
CA ARG A 88 4.69 -11.22 -5.42
C ARG A 88 4.69 -12.64 -4.87
N ASP A 89 5.48 -13.49 -5.52
CA ASP A 89 6.41 -14.38 -4.84
C ASP A 89 7.31 -13.47 -4.02
N VAL A 90 6.83 -13.11 -2.82
CA VAL A 90 7.67 -12.48 -1.80
C VAL A 90 8.70 -13.54 -1.45
N GLY A 91 9.86 -13.49 -2.11
CA GLY A 91 11.00 -14.36 -1.83
C GLY A 91 11.41 -14.26 -0.36
N ASN A 92 10.71 -15.02 0.47
CA ASN A 92 11.05 -15.45 1.81
C ASN A 92 10.25 -16.73 2.13
N GLU A 93 10.32 -17.75 1.26
CA GLU A 93 10.32 -19.14 1.71
C GLU A 93 11.61 -19.45 2.49
N GLY A 94 11.85 -18.69 3.55
CA GLY A 94 13.09 -18.70 4.31
C GLY A 94 12.89 -18.90 5.80
N LEU A 95 11.71 -19.30 6.27
CA LEU A 95 11.53 -19.78 7.66
C LEU A 95 10.22 -20.56 7.89
N LYS A 96 9.94 -21.59 7.08
CA LYS A 96 9.15 -22.73 7.59
C LYS A 96 10.06 -23.63 8.43
N MET A 97 10.39 -23.17 9.64
CA MET A 97 10.93 -24.04 10.68
C MET A 97 9.80 -24.95 11.21
N SER A 98 9.63 -26.12 10.59
CA SER A 98 9.27 -27.38 11.25
C SER A 98 8.94 -28.44 10.23
N VAL A 99 9.90 -29.34 9.97
CA VAL A 99 9.57 -30.76 9.90
C VAL A 99 10.49 -31.46 10.89
N LYS A 100 9.87 -31.97 11.95
CA LYS A 100 10.46 -32.90 12.90
C LYS A 100 10.62 -34.24 12.17
N ASP A 101 11.81 -34.81 12.22
CA ASP A 101 11.98 -36.27 12.13
C ASP A 101 11.81 -36.88 13.53
#